data_AF-A0A1W1BKP5-F1
#
_entry.id   AF-A0A1W1BKP5-F1
#
_cell.length_a   1.000
_cell.length_b   1.000
_cell.length_c   1.000
_cell.angle_alpha   90.00
_cell.angle_beta   90.00
_cell.angle_gamma   90.00
#
_symmetry.space_group_name_H-M   'P 1'
#
loop_
_entity.id
_entity.type
_entity.pdbx_description
1 polymer ?
#
loop_
_entity_poly.entity_id
_entity_poly.type
_entity_poly.pdbx_seq_one_letter_code
_entity_poly.pdbx_strand_id
1 'polypeptide(L)'
;MTPSDTLSEQQCFSQFFAIFIFPTMFMLGLLLGYIGLIPLNVEMHTLVIISFIFLIFSLFIKHNANYAVCQMRSSFGRMELDLQSAIAENSLTIMGETKSTLKIKEFIAEYYKEIRNDNFAKVAPSIFPMLGILGTFIAIALSMPDFTVKDVNALDKEITVLLSGIGTAFYASIYGIFLSLLWIYFEKRGISKVDKNIHDLEKIYNKRIWKKSELIKHEHLQSELKDQQIVETLRDTFNLDFIKEINEQYLKNYKMIIDDTTNSFDTLSKHMKVASEELRETLTLIHSREESVNAVAHIKTNIEDFNRSSDRLHKSLERFDGTVEHTFEKIDSEVGQIVEKLSSFAFMLSEQNREIQRKLQLEQKSRDRRLDR
;
A
#
# COMPACT_ATOMS: atom_id res chain seq x y z
N MET A 1 -7.05 34.58 -25.50
CA MET A 1 -8.44 34.15 -25.66
C MET A 1 -8.63 33.58 -27.04
N THR A 2 -8.76 32.27 -27.16
CA THR A 2 -9.20 31.63 -28.40
C THR A 2 -10.74 31.64 -28.43
N PRO A 3 -11.39 31.55 -29.62
CA PRO A 3 -12.84 31.52 -29.74
C PRO A 3 -13.52 30.33 -29.02
N SER A 4 -12.75 29.35 -28.54
CA SER A 4 -13.19 28.26 -27.65
C SER A 4 -13.52 28.74 -26.23
N ASP A 5 -12.81 29.76 -25.73
CA ASP A 5 -12.92 30.23 -24.35
C ASP A 5 -14.27 30.95 -24.11
N THR A 6 -14.79 31.67 -25.12
CA THR A 6 -16.02 32.46 -25.03
C THR A 6 -17.30 31.62 -25.05
N LEU A 7 -17.29 30.47 -25.73
CA LEU A 7 -18.40 29.50 -25.75
C LEU A 7 -18.51 28.73 -24.42
N SER A 8 -17.38 28.52 -23.74
CA SER A 8 -17.30 27.84 -22.45
C SER A 8 -17.85 28.69 -21.30
N GLU A 9 -17.53 29.99 -21.23
CA GLU A 9 -18.09 30.89 -20.20
C GLU A 9 -19.62 30.98 -20.29
N GLN A 10 -20.17 31.04 -21.51
CA GLN A 10 -21.60 31.18 -21.76
C GLN A 10 -22.39 29.92 -21.35
N GLN A 11 -21.82 28.72 -21.49
CA GLN A 11 -22.44 27.47 -21.04
C GLN A 11 -22.37 27.28 -19.51
N CYS A 12 -21.33 27.79 -18.84
CA CYS A 12 -21.22 27.68 -17.38
C CYS A 12 -22.18 28.62 -16.66
N PHE A 13 -22.37 29.83 -17.22
CA PHE A 13 -23.41 30.74 -16.77
C PHE A 13 -24.80 30.11 -16.87
N SER A 14 -25.09 29.35 -17.95
CA SER A 14 -26.37 28.66 -18.12
C SER A 14 -26.65 27.60 -17.04
N GLN A 15 -25.63 26.82 -16.64
CA GLN A 15 -25.81 25.80 -15.59
C GLN A 15 -25.94 26.41 -14.19
N PHE A 16 -25.23 27.50 -13.91
CA PHE A 16 -25.41 28.29 -12.70
C PHE A 16 -26.83 28.86 -12.63
N PHE A 17 -27.28 29.49 -13.72
CA PHE A 17 -28.60 30.09 -13.82
C PHE A 17 -29.73 29.06 -13.65
N ALA A 18 -29.56 27.85 -14.17
CA ALA A 18 -30.53 26.76 -14.00
C ALA A 18 -30.74 26.35 -12.54
N ILE A 19 -29.71 26.42 -11.69
CA ILE A 19 -29.83 26.14 -10.25
C ILE A 19 -30.41 27.37 -9.51
N PHE A 20 -30.04 28.56 -9.93
CA PHE A 20 -30.37 29.82 -9.27
C PHE A 20 -31.81 30.32 -9.55
N ILE A 21 -32.39 29.98 -10.71
CA ILE A 21 -33.69 30.51 -11.14
C ILE A 21 -34.87 30.01 -10.29
N PHE A 22 -34.86 28.74 -9.87
CA PHE A 22 -35.98 28.20 -9.10
C PHE A 22 -36.06 28.79 -7.67
N PRO A 23 -34.95 28.89 -6.92
CA PRO A 23 -34.91 29.58 -5.62
C PRO A 23 -35.28 31.05 -5.70
N THR A 24 -34.85 31.75 -6.76
CA THR A 24 -35.20 33.17 -6.96
C THR A 24 -36.67 33.36 -7.30
N MET A 25 -37.25 32.50 -8.13
CA MET A 25 -38.68 32.57 -8.45
C MET A 25 -39.55 32.38 -7.19
N PHE A 26 -39.17 31.45 -6.30
CA PHE A 26 -39.85 31.27 -5.03
C PHE A 26 -39.74 32.51 -4.14
N MET A 27 -38.54 33.10 -4.02
CA MET A 27 -38.32 34.31 -3.23
C MET A 27 -39.10 35.51 -3.79
N LEU A 28 -39.14 35.67 -5.11
CA LEU A 28 -39.94 36.70 -5.79
C LEU A 28 -41.44 36.53 -5.50
N GLY A 29 -41.95 35.30 -5.49
CA GLY A 29 -43.34 35.01 -5.15
C GLY A 29 -43.72 35.47 -3.74
N LEU A 30 -42.83 35.25 -2.76
CA LEU A 30 -43.04 35.73 -1.39
C LEU A 30 -42.96 37.25 -1.28
N LEU A 31 -42.07 37.89 -2.04
CA LEU A 31 -41.94 39.34 -2.09
C LEU A 31 -43.19 39.99 -2.71
N LEU A 32 -43.76 39.39 -3.75
CA LEU A 32 -45.04 39.81 -4.32
C LEU A 32 -46.22 39.61 -3.35
N GLY A 33 -46.20 38.53 -2.56
CA GLY A 33 -47.15 38.31 -1.46
C GLY A 33 -47.07 39.39 -0.40
N TYR A 34 -45.86 39.76 0.03
CA TYR A 34 -45.63 40.84 1.01
C TYR A 34 -46.11 42.21 0.52
N ILE A 35 -45.93 42.52 -0.78
CA ILE A 35 -46.43 43.77 -1.39
C ILE A 35 -47.96 43.76 -1.59
N GLY A 36 -48.62 42.61 -1.41
CA GLY A 36 -50.07 42.46 -1.55
C GLY A 36 -50.54 42.30 -3.00
N LEU A 37 -49.64 41.94 -3.93
CA LEU A 37 -49.99 41.67 -5.33
C LEU A 37 -50.60 40.28 -5.54
N ILE A 38 -50.32 39.35 -4.61
CA ILE A 38 -50.81 37.97 -4.60
C ILE A 38 -51.53 37.76 -3.26
N PRO A 39 -52.64 36.98 -3.20
CA PRO A 39 -53.36 36.68 -1.96
C PRO A 39 -52.57 35.71 -1.05
N LEU A 40 -51.36 36.09 -0.67
CA LEU A 40 -50.46 35.34 0.20
C LEU A 40 -49.97 36.27 1.31
N ASN A 41 -50.39 36.02 2.54
CA ASN A 41 -49.92 36.77 3.70
C ASN A 41 -48.48 36.38 4.00
N VAL A 42 -47.57 37.35 4.02
CA VAL A 42 -46.15 37.12 4.33
C VAL A 42 -45.71 38.18 5.33
N GLU A 43 -45.13 37.77 6.45
CA GLU A 43 -44.61 38.69 7.46
C GLU A 43 -43.15 39.10 7.15
N MET A 44 -42.75 40.28 7.62
CA MET A 44 -41.44 40.87 7.28
C MET A 44 -40.27 40.00 7.77
N HIS A 45 -40.35 39.47 9.00
CA HIS A 45 -39.31 38.59 9.54
C HIS A 45 -39.18 37.28 8.74
N THR A 46 -40.28 36.73 8.24
CA THR A 46 -40.27 35.54 7.36
C THR A 46 -39.51 35.83 6.05
N LEU A 47 -39.72 37.00 5.44
CA LEU A 47 -38.97 37.43 4.26
C LEU A 47 -37.47 37.57 4.54
N VAL A 48 -37.09 38.17 5.66
CA VAL A 48 -35.68 38.35 6.05
C VAL A 48 -35.00 36.99 6.24
N ILE A 49 -35.65 36.06 6.95
CA ILE A 49 -35.14 34.71 7.20
C ILE A 49 -34.95 33.95 5.89
N ILE A 50 -35.95 33.97 5.00
CA ILE A 50 -35.87 33.28 3.70
C ILE A 50 -34.80 33.91 2.80
N SER A 51 -34.66 35.24 2.82
CA SER A 51 -33.59 35.95 2.09
C SER A 51 -32.20 35.56 2.60
N PHE A 52 -32.05 35.38 3.91
CA PHE A 52 -30.81 34.88 4.51
C PHE A 52 -30.49 33.44 4.08
N ILE A 53 -31.49 32.55 4.11
CA ILE A 53 -31.34 31.16 3.61
C ILE A 53 -30.94 31.17 2.12
N PHE A 54 -31.57 32.01 1.31
CA PHE A 54 -31.26 32.16 -0.11
C PHE A 54 -29.82 32.66 -0.35
N LEU A 55 -29.35 33.62 0.44
CA LEU A 55 -27.96 34.09 0.37
C LEU A 55 -26.97 32.97 0.66
N ILE A 56 -27.21 32.18 1.71
CA ILE A 56 -26.39 31.00 2.02
C ILE A 56 -26.42 30.01 0.86
N PHE A 57 -27.61 29.70 0.33
CA PHE A 57 -27.75 28.81 -0.83
C PHE A 57 -26.93 29.28 -2.02
N SER A 58 -26.97 30.58 -2.35
CA SER A 58 -26.20 31.16 -3.45
C SER A 58 -24.69 30.95 -3.29
N LEU A 59 -24.15 31.00 -2.06
CA LEU A 59 -22.74 30.73 -1.80
C LEU A 59 -22.37 29.25 -2.02
N PHE A 60 -23.32 28.34 -1.83
CA PHE A 60 -23.12 26.91 -2.05
C PHE A 60 -23.16 26.50 -3.53
N ILE A 61 -23.86 27.23 -4.40
CA ILE A 61 -24.05 26.85 -5.82
C ILE A 61 -22.72 26.54 -6.53
N LYS A 62 -21.65 27.29 -6.25
CA LYS A 62 -20.31 27.06 -6.85
C LYS A 62 -19.74 25.68 -6.55
N HIS A 63 -20.19 25.02 -5.49
CA HIS A 63 -19.74 23.68 -5.08
C HIS A 63 -20.61 22.56 -5.65
N ASN A 64 -21.69 22.87 -6.39
CA ASN A 64 -22.56 21.86 -6.97
C ASN A 64 -21.89 21.16 -8.17
N ALA A 65 -22.05 19.84 -8.27
CA ALA A 65 -21.48 19.03 -9.35
C ALA A 65 -21.86 19.54 -10.75
N ASN A 66 -23.10 20.01 -10.94
CA ASN A 66 -23.54 20.45 -12.26
C ASN A 66 -22.84 21.74 -12.73
N TYR A 67 -22.42 22.59 -11.79
CA TYR A 67 -21.56 23.74 -12.07
C TYR A 67 -20.11 23.31 -12.30
N ALA A 68 -19.57 22.44 -11.44
CA ALA A 68 -18.21 21.91 -11.53
C ALA A 68 -17.93 21.18 -12.86
N VAL A 69 -18.90 20.42 -13.39
CA VAL A 69 -18.80 19.78 -14.72
C VAL A 69 -18.52 20.80 -15.83
N CYS A 70 -19.09 21.99 -15.75
CA CYS A 70 -18.86 23.00 -16.77
C CYS A 70 -17.45 23.57 -16.68
N GLN A 71 -16.99 23.86 -15.46
CA GLN A 71 -15.61 24.29 -15.25
C GLN A 71 -14.60 23.23 -15.70
N MET A 72 -14.90 21.95 -15.45
CA MET A 72 -14.10 20.83 -15.93
C MET A 72 -14.06 20.73 -17.46
N ARG A 73 -15.16 21.08 -18.15
CA ARG A 73 -15.18 21.14 -19.62
C ARG A 73 -14.32 22.28 -20.17
N SER A 74 -14.35 23.43 -19.50
CA SER A 74 -13.51 24.58 -19.84
C SER A 74 -12.02 24.22 -19.80
N SER A 75 -11.60 23.54 -18.72
CA SER A 75 -10.23 23.11 -18.51
C SER A 75 -9.86 21.79 -19.21
N PHE A 76 -10.78 21.19 -19.97
CA PHE A 76 -10.60 19.84 -20.53
C PHE A 76 -9.37 19.74 -21.42
N GLY A 77 -9.10 20.75 -22.25
CA GLY A 77 -7.94 20.75 -23.13
C GLY A 77 -6.61 20.71 -22.37
N ARG A 78 -6.52 21.41 -21.23
CA ARG A 78 -5.32 21.35 -20.36
C ARG A 78 -5.21 19.99 -19.68
N MET A 79 -6.31 19.52 -19.08
CA MET A 79 -6.37 18.20 -18.44
C MET A 79 -6.01 17.07 -19.43
N GLU A 80 -6.40 17.18 -20.69
CA GLU A 80 -6.05 16.19 -21.72
C GLU A 80 -4.56 16.19 -22.05
N LEU A 81 -3.93 17.37 -22.16
CA LEU A 81 -2.47 17.49 -22.35
C LEU A 81 -1.69 16.91 -21.16
N ASP A 82 -2.14 17.21 -19.94
CA ASP A 82 -1.55 16.69 -18.71
C ASP A 82 -1.73 15.17 -18.62
N LEU A 83 -2.90 14.65 -19.02
CA LEU A 83 -3.17 13.21 -19.10
C LEU A 83 -2.24 12.52 -20.10
N GLN A 84 -2.04 13.09 -21.28
CA GLN A 84 -1.12 12.52 -22.28
C GLN A 84 0.32 12.49 -21.78
N SER A 85 0.76 13.57 -21.12
CA SER A 85 2.09 13.65 -20.51
C SER A 85 2.26 12.59 -19.40
N ALA A 86 1.26 12.47 -18.51
CA ALA A 86 1.26 11.45 -17.45
C ALA A 86 1.24 10.01 -18.02
N ILE A 87 0.53 9.77 -19.12
CA ILE A 87 0.54 8.48 -19.82
C ILE A 87 1.95 8.17 -20.33
N ALA A 88 2.64 9.15 -20.91
CA ALA A 88 4.00 8.97 -21.43
C ALA A 88 5.03 8.74 -20.31
N GLU A 89 4.96 9.52 -19.22
CA GLU A 89 5.85 9.37 -18.05
C GLU A 89 5.70 8.01 -17.37
N ASN A 90 4.48 7.47 -17.32
CA ASN A 90 4.18 6.17 -16.72
C ASN A 90 4.19 5.04 -17.76
N SER A 91 4.83 5.24 -18.91
CA SER A 91 4.91 4.22 -19.96
C SER A 91 5.95 3.13 -19.63
N LEU A 92 5.55 1.89 -19.83
CA LEU A 92 6.37 0.70 -19.63
C LEU A 92 6.35 -0.12 -20.92
N THR A 93 7.54 -0.45 -21.42
CA THR A 93 7.69 -1.30 -22.60
C THR A 93 7.93 -2.74 -22.17
N ILE A 94 7.01 -3.64 -22.50
CA ILE A 94 7.12 -5.08 -22.24
C ILE A 94 6.97 -5.80 -23.58
N MET A 95 7.96 -6.63 -23.93
CA MET A 95 7.94 -7.47 -25.15
C MET A 95 7.62 -6.70 -26.45
N GLY A 96 8.12 -5.47 -26.58
CA GLY A 96 7.92 -4.63 -27.77
C GLY A 96 6.60 -3.85 -27.81
N GLU A 97 5.70 -4.04 -26.84
CA GLU A 97 4.54 -3.17 -26.64
C GLU A 97 4.82 -2.12 -25.57
N THR A 98 4.57 -0.84 -25.88
CA THR A 98 4.66 0.27 -24.92
C THR A 98 3.24 0.72 -24.54
N LYS A 99 2.86 0.50 -23.28
CA LYS A 99 1.61 0.99 -22.70
C LYS A 99 1.89 1.60 -21.33
N SER A 100 0.99 2.42 -20.83
CA SER A 100 1.12 3.10 -19.54
C SER A 100 0.51 2.30 -18.40
N THR A 101 1.11 2.38 -17.22
CA THR A 101 0.54 1.82 -15.97
C THR A 101 -0.39 2.81 -15.26
N LEU A 102 -0.58 4.00 -15.83
CA LEU A 102 -1.41 5.06 -15.25
C LEU A 102 -2.87 4.61 -15.09
N LYS A 103 -3.44 4.91 -13.92
CA LYS A 103 -4.86 4.73 -13.65
C LYS A 103 -5.63 6.02 -13.95
N ILE A 104 -6.24 6.05 -15.13
CA ILE A 104 -6.98 7.22 -15.65
C ILE A 104 -8.01 7.77 -14.65
N LYS A 105 -8.77 6.88 -13.98
CA LYS A 105 -9.79 7.31 -13.00
C LYS A 105 -9.19 8.08 -11.83
N GLU A 106 -8.07 7.60 -11.30
CA GLU A 106 -7.39 8.24 -10.17
C GLU A 106 -6.81 9.60 -10.59
N PHE A 107 -6.21 9.67 -11.78
CA PHE A 107 -5.70 10.93 -12.35
C PHE A 107 -6.81 11.99 -12.51
N ILE A 108 -7.93 11.63 -13.15
CA ILE A 108 -9.03 12.58 -13.38
C ILE A 108 -9.72 12.97 -12.06
N ALA A 109 -9.83 12.03 -11.11
CA ALA A 109 -10.39 12.31 -9.80
C ALA A 109 -9.58 13.36 -9.02
N GLU A 110 -8.25 13.36 -9.16
CA GLU A 110 -7.40 14.38 -8.53
C GLU A 110 -7.65 15.77 -9.12
N TYR A 111 -7.74 15.87 -10.45
CA TYR A 111 -8.09 17.11 -11.14
C TYR A 111 -9.47 17.64 -10.73
N TYR A 112 -10.42 16.73 -10.49
CA TYR A 112 -11.77 17.09 -10.06
C TYR A 112 -11.84 17.68 -8.64
N LYS A 113 -10.95 17.23 -7.72
CA LYS A 113 -10.89 17.77 -6.35
C LYS A 113 -10.46 19.24 -6.32
N GLU A 114 -9.61 19.66 -7.25
CA GLU A 114 -9.19 21.07 -7.35
C GLU A 114 -10.35 21.99 -7.77
N ILE A 115 -11.26 21.47 -8.59
CA ILE A 115 -12.41 22.22 -9.12
C ILE A 115 -13.54 22.30 -8.07
N ARG A 116 -13.77 21.24 -7.30
CA ARG A 116 -14.92 21.12 -6.39
C ARG A 116 -14.52 20.69 -4.99
N ASN A 117 -15.02 21.42 -3.99
CA ASN A 117 -14.96 20.99 -2.61
C ASN A 117 -16.12 20.04 -2.26
N ASP A 118 -15.82 18.75 -2.25
CA ASP A 118 -16.75 17.67 -1.92
C ASP A 118 -17.36 17.77 -0.52
N ASN A 119 -16.65 18.36 0.45
CA ASN A 119 -17.15 18.49 1.82
C ASN A 119 -18.32 19.45 1.88
N PHE A 120 -18.24 20.60 1.20
CA PHE A 120 -19.37 21.54 1.09
C PHE A 120 -20.53 20.91 0.34
N ALA A 121 -20.25 20.21 -0.77
CA ALA A 121 -21.29 19.61 -1.60
C ALA A 121 -22.09 18.52 -0.87
N LYS A 122 -21.42 17.72 -0.02
CA LYS A 122 -22.03 16.64 0.77
C LYS A 122 -22.90 17.14 1.91
N VAL A 123 -22.58 18.30 2.49
CA VAL A 123 -23.28 18.84 3.67
C VAL A 123 -24.49 19.71 3.27
N ALA A 124 -24.49 20.29 2.07
CA ALA A 124 -25.58 21.16 1.60
C ALA A 124 -27.01 20.55 1.72
N PRO A 125 -27.27 19.28 1.35
CA PRO A 125 -28.60 18.68 1.47
C PRO A 125 -29.16 18.66 2.89
N SER A 126 -28.30 18.60 3.91
CA SER A 126 -28.72 18.56 5.31
C SER A 126 -28.82 19.96 5.93
N ILE A 127 -27.97 20.90 5.52
CA ILE A 127 -27.99 22.28 6.03
C ILE A 127 -29.28 23.02 5.66
N PHE A 128 -29.77 22.94 4.42
CA PHE A 128 -30.91 23.77 4.01
C PHE A 128 -32.22 23.44 4.77
N PRO A 129 -32.60 22.17 4.97
CA PRO A 129 -33.75 21.85 5.81
C PRO A 129 -33.54 22.27 7.27
N MET A 130 -32.33 22.11 7.82
CA MET A 130 -32.01 22.55 9.18
C MET A 130 -32.13 24.07 9.33
N LEU A 131 -31.65 24.86 8.35
CA LEU A 131 -31.83 26.31 8.32
C LEU A 131 -33.31 26.70 8.19
N GLY A 132 -34.10 25.93 7.44
CA GLY A 132 -35.55 26.13 7.33
C GLY A 132 -36.28 25.89 8.66
N ILE A 133 -35.95 24.81 9.37
CA ILE A 133 -36.48 24.50 10.71
C ILE A 133 -36.08 25.59 11.71
N LEU A 134 -34.80 25.96 11.74
CA LEU A 134 -34.30 27.05 12.59
C LEU A 134 -35.01 28.37 12.30
N GLY A 135 -35.15 28.71 11.02
CA GLY A 135 -35.88 29.90 10.58
C GLY A 135 -37.33 29.89 11.01
N THR A 136 -37.99 28.73 10.98
CA THR A 136 -39.38 28.58 11.46
C THR A 136 -39.48 28.88 12.95
N PHE A 137 -38.56 28.36 13.77
CA PHE A 137 -38.54 28.66 15.20
C PHE A 137 -38.26 30.13 15.50
N ILE A 138 -37.33 30.76 14.76
CA ILE A 138 -37.04 32.19 14.91
C ILE A 138 -38.26 33.03 14.52
N ALA A 139 -38.94 32.70 13.41
CA ALA A 139 -40.15 33.41 12.99
C ALA A 139 -41.27 33.30 14.03
N ILE A 140 -41.55 32.09 14.53
CA ILE A 140 -42.57 31.88 15.58
C ILE A 140 -42.22 32.66 16.86
N ALA A 141 -40.94 32.67 17.26
CA ALA A 141 -40.50 33.40 18.44
C ALA A 141 -40.69 34.92 18.29
N LEU A 142 -40.50 35.46 17.08
CA LEU A 142 -40.71 36.89 16.78
C LEU A 142 -42.20 37.26 16.64
N SER A 143 -43.05 36.31 16.22
CA SER A 143 -44.50 36.52 16.09
C SER A 143 -45.28 36.27 17.40
N MET A 144 -44.61 35.88 18.50
CA MET A 144 -45.27 35.64 19.78
C MET A 144 -45.74 36.97 20.40
N PRO A 145 -47.06 37.21 20.55
CA PRO A 145 -47.58 38.43 21.15
C PRO A 145 -47.45 38.41 22.68
N ASP A 146 -47.50 39.60 23.29
CA ASP A 146 -47.51 39.76 24.74
C ASP A 146 -48.95 39.71 25.28
N PHE A 147 -49.35 38.58 25.85
CA PHE A 147 -50.72 38.31 26.33
C PHE A 147 -51.13 39.05 27.61
N THR A 148 -50.48 40.17 27.95
CA THR A 148 -50.79 40.94 29.17
C THR A 148 -52.01 41.87 29.03
N VAL A 149 -52.75 41.79 27.91
CA VAL A 149 -53.83 42.73 27.58
C VAL A 149 -55.16 42.34 28.24
N LYS A 150 -55.82 43.33 28.88
CA LYS A 150 -57.06 43.17 29.66
C LYS A 150 -58.35 43.31 28.83
N ASP A 151 -58.26 43.61 27.54
CA ASP A 151 -59.40 43.88 26.66
C ASP A 151 -59.62 42.73 25.67
N VAL A 152 -60.87 42.25 25.57
CA VAL A 152 -61.27 41.11 24.73
C VAL A 152 -61.04 41.38 23.24
N ASN A 153 -61.23 42.62 22.79
CA ASN A 153 -61.01 43.01 21.39
C ASN A 153 -59.51 43.07 21.03
N ALA A 154 -58.66 43.43 21.99
CA ALA A 154 -57.21 43.42 21.79
C ALA A 154 -56.66 41.99 21.75
N LEU A 155 -57.24 41.10 22.57
CA LEU A 155 -56.88 39.68 22.58
C LEU A 155 -57.17 38.98 21.25
N ASP A 156 -58.33 39.24 20.61
CA ASP A 156 -58.69 38.64 19.32
C ASP A 156 -57.74 39.08 18.19
N LYS A 157 -57.31 40.35 18.22
CA LYS A 157 -56.31 40.90 17.30
C LYS A 157 -54.94 40.23 17.49
N GLU A 158 -54.51 40.04 18.74
CA GLU A 158 -53.23 39.37 19.04
C GLU A 158 -53.23 37.89 18.63
N ILE A 159 -54.34 37.18 18.86
CA ILE A 159 -54.51 35.79 18.41
C ILE A 159 -54.45 35.72 16.88
N THR A 160 -55.11 36.65 16.17
CA THR A 160 -55.09 36.69 14.70
C THR A 160 -53.68 36.95 14.16
N VAL A 161 -52.92 37.86 14.79
CA VAL A 161 -51.52 38.13 14.43
C VAL A 161 -50.64 36.91 14.69
N LEU A 162 -50.79 36.24 15.84
CA LEU A 162 -50.06 35.01 16.13
C LEU A 162 -50.35 33.91 15.11
N LEU A 163 -51.62 33.72 14.75
CA LEU A 163 -52.04 32.66 13.83
C LEU A 163 -51.53 32.93 12.40
N SER A 164 -51.51 34.20 11.99
CA SER A 164 -50.85 34.66 10.76
C SER A 164 -49.34 34.38 10.80
N GLY A 165 -48.65 34.76 11.88
CA GLY A 165 -47.20 34.62 12.01
C GLY A 165 -46.73 33.17 11.99
N ILE A 166 -47.45 32.29 12.69
CA ILE A 166 -47.23 30.84 12.63
C ILE A 166 -47.39 30.33 11.19
N GLY A 167 -48.45 30.76 10.49
CA GLY A 167 -48.69 30.37 9.10
C GLY A 167 -47.54 30.74 8.16
N THR A 168 -47.01 31.96 8.28
CA THR A 168 -45.90 32.41 7.42
C THR A 168 -44.56 31.80 7.83
N ALA A 169 -44.34 31.49 9.11
CA ALA A 169 -43.12 30.85 9.59
C ALA A 169 -42.82 29.51 8.89
N PHE A 170 -43.87 28.74 8.55
CA PHE A 170 -43.73 27.47 7.82
C PHE A 170 -43.13 27.63 6.41
N TYR A 171 -43.22 28.82 5.79
CA TYR A 171 -42.61 29.07 4.49
C TYR A 171 -41.09 28.91 4.53
N ALA A 172 -40.44 29.20 5.66
CA ALA A 172 -39.00 28.99 5.83
C ALA A 172 -38.62 27.49 5.77
N SER A 173 -39.39 26.63 6.44
CA SER A 173 -39.20 25.17 6.37
C SER A 173 -39.46 24.60 4.98
N ILE A 174 -40.56 25.01 4.33
CA ILE A 174 -40.88 24.59 2.96
C ILE A 174 -39.75 24.97 2.01
N TYR A 175 -39.22 26.20 2.15
CA TYR A 175 -38.12 26.66 1.33
C TYR A 175 -36.84 25.86 1.58
N GLY A 176 -36.46 25.61 2.84
CA GLY A 176 -35.28 24.80 3.18
C GLY A 176 -35.33 23.39 2.59
N ILE A 177 -36.49 22.73 2.67
CA ILE A 177 -36.71 21.40 2.07
C ILE A 177 -36.63 21.47 0.54
N PHE A 178 -37.29 22.47 -0.07
CA PHE A 178 -37.26 22.70 -1.50
C PHE A 178 -35.83 22.88 -2.03
N LEU A 179 -35.02 23.71 -1.37
CA LEU A 179 -33.61 23.91 -1.73
C LEU A 179 -32.78 22.64 -1.62
N SER A 180 -33.03 21.79 -0.61
CA SER A 180 -32.37 20.50 -0.46
C SER A 180 -32.68 19.56 -1.61
N LEU A 181 -33.96 19.42 -1.98
CA LEU A 181 -34.38 18.58 -3.10
C LEU A 181 -33.80 19.07 -4.42
N LEU A 182 -33.85 20.39 -4.64
CA LEU A 182 -33.26 21.03 -5.81
C LEU A 182 -31.75 20.76 -5.88
N TRP A 183 -31.04 20.93 -4.76
CA TRP A 183 -29.62 20.65 -4.65
C TRP A 183 -29.29 19.20 -5.02
N ILE A 184 -29.99 18.23 -4.42
CA ILE A 184 -29.78 16.80 -4.66
C ILE A 184 -29.98 16.47 -6.15
N TYR A 185 -31.03 17.00 -6.77
CA TYR A 185 -31.31 16.77 -8.18
C TYR A 185 -30.14 17.22 -9.07
N PHE A 186 -29.68 18.46 -8.91
CA PHE A 186 -28.58 18.98 -9.73
C PHE A 186 -27.24 18.31 -9.40
N GLU A 187 -27.00 17.98 -8.12
CA GLU A 187 -25.79 17.27 -7.69
C GLU A 187 -25.70 15.89 -8.35
N LYS A 188 -26.77 15.09 -8.30
CA LYS A 188 -26.81 13.75 -8.92
C LYS A 188 -26.68 13.83 -10.44
N ARG A 189 -27.34 14.80 -11.07
CA ARG A 189 -27.24 15.04 -12.51
C ARG A 189 -25.83 15.44 -12.93
N GLY A 190 -25.14 16.26 -12.13
CA GLY A 190 -23.76 16.67 -12.36
C GLY A 190 -22.79 15.50 -12.26
N ILE A 191 -22.83 14.75 -11.15
CA ILE A 191 -21.96 13.58 -10.93
C ILE A 191 -22.11 12.57 -12.09
N SER A 192 -23.34 12.29 -12.51
CA SER A 192 -23.58 11.36 -13.64
C SER A 192 -22.92 11.82 -14.96
N LYS A 193 -22.83 13.13 -15.21
CA LYS A 193 -22.10 13.66 -16.37
C LYS A 193 -20.59 13.50 -16.21
N VAL A 194 -20.04 13.71 -15.00
CA VAL A 194 -18.62 13.50 -14.71
C VAL A 194 -18.24 12.03 -14.94
N ASP A 195 -18.99 11.11 -14.34
CA ASP A 195 -18.75 9.67 -14.45
C ASP A 195 -18.77 9.20 -15.91
N LYS A 196 -19.72 9.73 -16.69
CA LYS A 196 -19.80 9.45 -18.13
C LYS A 196 -18.56 9.95 -18.88
N ASN A 197 -18.14 11.20 -18.63
CA ASN A 197 -16.94 11.75 -19.28
C ASN A 197 -15.68 10.94 -18.91
N ILE A 198 -15.52 10.56 -17.64
CA ILE A 198 -14.41 9.72 -17.18
C ILE A 198 -14.44 8.36 -17.88
N HIS A 199 -15.60 7.75 -18.00
CA HIS A 199 -15.77 6.47 -18.67
C HIS A 199 -15.44 6.55 -20.16
N ASP A 200 -15.88 7.62 -20.84
CA ASP A 200 -15.58 7.84 -22.26
C ASP A 200 -14.07 8.03 -22.47
N LEU A 201 -13.39 8.79 -21.59
CA LEU A 201 -11.93 8.92 -21.59
C LEU A 201 -11.22 7.59 -21.34
N GLU A 202 -11.64 6.84 -20.32
CA GLU A 202 -11.10 5.50 -20.04
C GLU A 202 -11.19 4.61 -21.27
N LYS A 203 -12.33 4.64 -21.98
CA LYS A 203 -12.55 3.86 -23.21
C LYS A 203 -11.63 4.28 -24.35
N ILE A 204 -11.40 5.58 -24.55
CA ILE A 204 -10.52 6.12 -25.58
C ILE A 204 -9.07 5.66 -25.34
N TYR A 205 -8.60 5.77 -24.09
CA TYR A 205 -7.22 5.48 -23.73
C TYR A 205 -6.98 4.02 -23.33
N ASN A 206 -8.01 3.18 -23.21
CA ASN A 206 -7.92 1.77 -22.78
C ASN A 206 -6.87 0.95 -23.54
N LYS A 207 -6.65 1.22 -24.84
CA LYS A 207 -5.64 0.53 -25.65
C LYS A 207 -4.20 0.92 -25.31
N ARG A 208 -4.00 2.11 -24.74
CA ARG A 208 -2.71 2.66 -24.33
C ARG A 208 -2.37 2.38 -22.87
N ILE A 209 -3.27 1.74 -22.11
CA ILE A 209 -3.07 1.42 -20.70
C ILE A 209 -2.90 -0.08 -20.54
N TRP A 210 -1.94 -0.49 -19.72
CA TRP A 210 -1.76 -1.88 -19.32
C TRP A 210 -2.91 -2.35 -18.42
N LYS A 211 -3.56 -3.45 -18.80
CA LYS A 211 -4.50 -4.11 -17.90
C LYS A 211 -3.72 -4.91 -16.86
N LYS A 212 -4.24 -4.95 -15.63
CA LYS A 212 -3.65 -5.78 -14.55
C LYS A 212 -3.41 -7.23 -14.98
N SER A 213 -4.35 -7.80 -15.74
CA SER A 213 -4.22 -9.16 -16.28
C SER A 213 -3.09 -9.33 -17.30
N GLU A 214 -2.82 -8.30 -18.11
CA GLU A 214 -1.72 -8.32 -19.08
C GLU A 214 -0.37 -8.29 -18.35
N LEU A 215 -0.24 -7.41 -17.35
CA LEU A 215 0.99 -7.32 -16.53
C LEU A 215 1.30 -8.64 -15.82
N ILE A 216 0.30 -9.26 -15.18
CA ILE A 216 0.47 -10.56 -14.52
C ILE A 216 0.86 -11.64 -15.52
N LYS A 217 0.27 -11.64 -16.72
CA LYS A 217 0.63 -12.61 -17.77
C LYS A 217 2.09 -12.44 -18.21
N HIS A 218 2.54 -11.20 -18.37
CA HIS A 218 3.94 -10.92 -18.74
C HIS A 218 4.93 -11.32 -17.63
N GLU A 219 4.58 -11.10 -16.37
CA GLU A 219 5.38 -11.52 -15.23
C GLU A 219 5.57 -13.04 -15.21
N HIS A 220 4.49 -13.82 -15.38
CA HIS A 220 4.57 -15.27 -15.47
C HIS A 220 5.41 -15.75 -16.65
N LEU A 221 5.22 -15.16 -17.84
CA LEU A 221 6.00 -15.53 -19.02
C LEU A 221 7.49 -15.23 -18.84
N GLN A 222 7.83 -14.10 -18.21
CA GLN A 222 9.23 -13.77 -17.92
C GLN A 222 9.85 -14.74 -16.92
N SER A 223 9.08 -15.20 -15.92
CA SER A 223 9.52 -16.25 -15.00
C SER A 223 9.80 -17.56 -15.73
N GLU A 224 8.89 -18.01 -16.60
CA GLU A 224 9.08 -19.23 -17.39
C GLU A 224 10.32 -19.15 -18.30
N LEU A 225 10.55 -18.01 -18.96
CA LEU A 225 11.74 -17.80 -19.79
C LEU A 225 13.04 -17.82 -18.97
N LYS A 226 13.02 -17.23 -17.77
CA LYS A 226 14.15 -17.25 -16.85
C LYS A 226 14.45 -18.67 -16.37
N ASP A 227 13.41 -19.44 -16.05
CA ASP A 227 13.55 -20.84 -15.65
C ASP A 227 14.14 -21.67 -16.79
N GLN A 228 13.71 -21.45 -18.04
CA GLN A 228 14.29 -22.09 -19.22
C GLN A 228 15.77 -21.73 -19.41
N GLN A 229 16.14 -20.45 -19.30
CA GLN A 229 17.54 -20.01 -19.39
C GLN A 229 18.42 -20.63 -18.29
N ILE A 230 17.89 -20.77 -17.07
CA ILE A 230 18.62 -21.44 -15.98
C ILE A 230 18.86 -22.91 -16.33
N VAL A 231 17.84 -23.61 -16.85
CA VAL A 231 17.97 -25.01 -17.27
C VAL A 231 18.98 -25.17 -18.40
N GLU A 232 18.96 -24.28 -19.41
CA GLU A 232 19.92 -24.28 -20.51
C GLU A 232 21.36 -24.01 -20.02
N THR A 233 21.54 -22.99 -19.18
CA THR A 233 22.85 -22.66 -18.60
C THR A 233 23.39 -23.81 -17.75
N LEU A 234 22.53 -24.47 -16.96
CA LEU A 234 22.90 -25.67 -16.20
C LEU A 234 23.32 -26.81 -17.13
N ARG A 235 22.58 -27.05 -18.22
CA ARG A 235 22.92 -28.09 -19.20
C ARG A 235 24.27 -27.83 -19.87
N ASP A 236 24.56 -26.59 -20.23
CA ASP A 236 25.83 -26.21 -20.85
C ASP A 236 27.00 -26.27 -19.88
N THR A 237 26.78 -25.88 -18.62
CA THR A 237 27.80 -25.94 -17.55
C THR A 237 28.10 -27.40 -17.16
N PHE A 238 27.07 -28.24 -17.05
CA PHE A 238 27.19 -29.66 -16.72
C PHE A 238 27.16 -30.54 -17.96
N ASN A 239 27.83 -30.10 -19.02
CA ASN A 239 27.95 -30.88 -20.25
C ASN A 239 28.90 -32.08 -20.07
N LEU A 240 28.90 -33.00 -21.03
CA LEU A 240 29.75 -34.21 -20.98
C LEU A 240 31.24 -33.88 -20.96
N ASP A 241 31.66 -32.76 -21.55
CA ASP A 241 33.06 -32.34 -21.58
C ASP A 241 33.54 -31.90 -20.19
N PHE A 242 32.72 -31.16 -19.45
CA PHE A 242 32.99 -30.81 -18.05
C PHE A 242 33.11 -32.06 -17.17
N ILE A 243 32.20 -33.03 -17.34
CA ILE A 243 32.27 -34.31 -16.61
C ILE A 243 33.54 -35.08 -16.97
N LYS A 244 33.92 -35.09 -18.25
CA LYS A 244 35.15 -35.73 -18.72
C LYS A 244 36.40 -35.05 -18.15
N GLU A 245 36.43 -33.72 -18.16
CA GLU A 245 37.55 -32.94 -17.64
C GLU A 245 37.71 -33.10 -16.11
N ILE A 246 36.60 -33.11 -15.36
CA ILE A 246 36.63 -33.47 -13.93
C ILE A 246 37.21 -34.87 -13.74
N ASN A 247 36.76 -35.85 -14.52
CA ASN A 247 37.24 -37.22 -14.38
C ASN A 247 38.73 -37.36 -14.73
N GLU A 248 39.19 -36.69 -15.79
CA GLU A 248 40.61 -36.64 -16.17
C GLU A 248 41.46 -35.97 -15.10
N GLN A 249 41.01 -34.84 -14.56
CA GLN A 249 41.70 -34.12 -13.48
C GLN A 249 41.74 -34.94 -12.18
N TYR A 250 40.64 -35.63 -11.85
CA TYR A 250 40.56 -36.54 -10.71
C TYR A 250 41.55 -37.70 -10.87
N LEU A 251 41.58 -38.36 -12.03
CA LEU A 251 42.52 -39.44 -12.31
C LEU A 251 43.98 -38.97 -12.28
N LYS A 252 44.26 -37.77 -12.79
CA LYS A 252 45.60 -37.16 -12.75
C LYS A 252 46.06 -36.89 -11.32
N ASN A 253 45.20 -36.29 -10.49
CA ASN A 253 45.49 -36.05 -9.08
C ASN A 253 45.68 -37.36 -8.32
N TYR A 254 44.83 -38.36 -8.57
CA TYR A 254 44.94 -39.68 -7.97
C TYR A 254 46.29 -40.34 -8.32
N LYS A 255 46.70 -40.28 -9.59
CA LYS A 255 47.99 -40.82 -10.03
C LYS A 255 49.16 -40.10 -9.37
N MET A 256 49.11 -38.77 -9.28
CA MET A 256 50.14 -37.97 -8.58
C MET A 256 50.30 -38.40 -7.12
N ILE A 257 49.19 -38.56 -6.40
CA ILE A 257 49.20 -39.00 -5.00
C ILE A 257 49.82 -40.40 -4.87
N ILE A 258 49.45 -41.34 -5.75
CA ILE A 258 49.98 -42.71 -5.72
C ILE A 258 51.49 -42.75 -6.01
N ASP A 259 51.95 -41.98 -7.01
CA ASP A 259 53.38 -41.93 -7.35
C ASP A 259 54.19 -41.31 -6.20
N ASP A 260 53.71 -40.23 -5.59
CA ASP A 260 54.39 -39.56 -4.47
C ASP A 260 54.40 -40.43 -3.20
N THR A 261 53.29 -41.14 -2.95
CA THR A 261 53.20 -42.13 -1.87
C THR A 261 54.18 -43.28 -2.10
N THR A 262 54.27 -43.80 -3.33
CA THR A 262 55.19 -44.89 -3.68
C THR A 262 56.65 -44.47 -3.49
N ASN A 263 57.02 -43.27 -3.94
CA ASN A 263 58.36 -42.72 -3.74
C ASN A 263 58.68 -42.52 -2.25
N SER A 264 57.70 -42.07 -1.46
CA SER A 264 57.84 -41.94 -0.01
C SER A 264 58.07 -43.30 0.66
N PHE A 265 57.35 -44.34 0.24
CA PHE A 265 57.55 -45.71 0.71
C PHE A 265 58.91 -46.30 0.32
N ASP A 266 59.40 -46.06 -0.89
CA ASP A 266 60.74 -46.49 -1.31
C ASP A 266 61.84 -45.81 -0.47
N THR A 267 61.68 -44.51 -0.23
CA THR A 267 62.59 -43.73 0.63
C THR A 267 62.56 -44.23 2.07
N LEU A 268 61.37 -44.50 2.62
CA LEU A 268 61.20 -45.09 3.94
C LEU A 268 61.88 -46.48 4.03
N SER A 269 61.70 -47.32 3.02
CA SER A 269 62.32 -48.65 2.94
C SER A 269 63.85 -48.56 2.94
N LYS A 270 64.42 -47.62 2.19
CA LYS A 270 65.86 -47.32 2.20
C LYS A 270 66.34 -46.88 3.58
N HIS A 271 65.65 -45.94 4.22
CA HIS A 271 65.99 -45.49 5.57
C HIS A 271 65.90 -46.63 6.60
N MET A 272 64.88 -47.48 6.54
CA MET A 272 64.76 -48.65 7.41
C MET A 272 65.92 -49.62 7.22
N LYS A 273 66.38 -49.83 5.98
CA LYS A 273 67.53 -50.68 5.68
C LYS A 273 68.82 -50.11 6.27
N VAL A 274 69.06 -48.80 6.10
CA VAL A 274 70.21 -48.10 6.69
C VAL A 274 70.19 -48.16 8.21
N ALA A 275 69.05 -47.83 8.83
CA ALA A 275 68.89 -47.90 10.28
C ALA A 275 69.11 -49.33 10.82
N SER A 276 68.68 -50.36 10.09
CA SER A 276 68.95 -51.76 10.43
C SER A 276 70.45 -52.10 10.37
N GLU A 277 71.16 -51.60 9.34
CA GLU A 277 72.61 -51.76 9.21
C GLU A 277 73.36 -51.05 10.36
N GLU A 278 72.99 -49.81 10.67
CA GLU A 278 73.55 -49.03 11.79
C GLU A 278 73.25 -49.66 13.17
N LEU A 279 72.05 -50.20 13.36
CA LEU A 279 71.70 -50.95 14.57
C LEU A 279 72.54 -52.21 14.68
N ARG A 280 72.77 -52.92 13.57
CA ARG A 280 73.63 -54.11 13.54
C ARG A 280 75.07 -53.75 13.88
N GLU A 281 75.60 -52.67 13.31
CA GLU A 281 76.93 -52.14 13.65
C GLU A 281 77.03 -51.74 15.12
N THR A 282 76.03 -51.02 15.64
CA THR A 282 75.95 -50.65 17.06
C THR A 282 75.91 -51.88 17.96
N LEU A 283 75.14 -52.91 17.60
CA LEU A 283 75.06 -54.17 18.33
C LEU A 283 76.42 -54.89 18.35
N THR A 284 77.16 -54.87 17.22
CA THR A 284 78.51 -55.44 17.15
C THR A 284 79.54 -54.61 17.93
N LEU A 285 79.41 -53.28 17.95
CA LEU A 285 80.25 -52.36 18.73
C LEU A 285 80.04 -52.56 20.23
N ILE A 286 78.79 -52.77 20.66
CA ILE A 286 78.41 -53.14 22.03
C ILE A 286 79.00 -54.51 22.39
N HIS A 287 78.95 -55.48 21.47
CA HIS A 287 79.52 -56.80 21.72
C HIS A 287 81.06 -56.79 21.79
N SER A 288 81.73 -55.82 21.14
CA SER A 288 83.19 -55.70 21.06
C SER A 288 83.86 -54.89 22.19
N ARG A 289 83.12 -54.41 23.18
CA ARG A 289 83.67 -53.69 24.34
C ARG A 289 83.38 -54.42 25.66
N GLU A 290 84.29 -55.32 26.01
CA GLU A 290 84.50 -55.79 27.38
C GLU A 290 85.28 -54.70 28.16
N GLU A 291 84.64 -54.19 29.22
CA GLU A 291 85.12 -53.25 30.27
C GLU A 291 85.45 -51.78 29.92
N SER A 292 84.49 -50.86 30.18
CA SER A 292 84.62 -49.88 31.30
C SER A 292 83.47 -48.84 31.35
N VAL A 293 82.65 -48.95 32.39
CA VAL A 293 82.10 -47.89 33.27
C VAL A 293 81.82 -46.50 32.69
N ASN A 294 80.54 -46.18 32.40
CA ASN A 294 79.76 -45.01 32.92
C ASN A 294 78.32 -44.92 32.36
N ALA A 295 77.67 -46.04 32.02
CA ALA A 295 76.37 -46.03 31.33
C ALA A 295 75.19 -45.58 32.20
N VAL A 296 75.29 -45.69 33.53
CA VAL A 296 74.17 -45.43 34.44
C VAL A 296 73.81 -43.94 34.51
N ALA A 297 74.78 -43.03 34.41
CA ALA A 297 74.52 -41.59 34.46
C ALA A 297 73.78 -41.08 33.20
N HIS A 298 74.20 -41.55 32.01
CA HIS A 298 73.53 -41.19 30.75
C HIS A 298 72.13 -41.81 30.61
N ILE A 299 71.92 -43.02 31.14
CA ILE A 299 70.60 -43.64 31.18
C ILE A 299 69.65 -42.81 32.05
N LYS A 300 70.11 -42.29 33.20
CA LYS A 300 69.29 -41.44 34.07
C LYS A 300 68.88 -40.13 33.37
N THR A 301 69.81 -39.45 32.72
CA THR A 301 69.52 -38.20 31.97
C THR A 301 68.55 -38.44 30.82
N ASN A 302 68.72 -39.53 30.07
CA ASN A 302 67.82 -39.87 28.96
C ASN A 302 66.40 -40.23 29.45
N ILE A 303 66.27 -40.90 30.60
CA ILE A 303 64.96 -41.17 31.22
C ILE A 303 64.30 -39.88 31.72
N GLU A 304 65.07 -38.93 32.28
CA GLU A 304 64.55 -37.63 32.70
C GLU A 304 64.06 -36.79 31.50
N ASP A 305 64.80 -36.77 30.39
CA ASP A 305 64.40 -36.05 29.18
C ASP A 305 63.24 -36.72 28.43
N PHE A 306 63.15 -38.06 28.48
CA PHE A 306 61.99 -38.80 28.00
C PHE A 306 60.73 -38.47 28.80
N ASN A 307 60.81 -38.44 30.15
CA ASN A 307 59.68 -38.07 31.00
C ASN A 307 59.21 -36.63 30.76
N ARG A 308 60.13 -35.68 30.57
CA ARG A 308 59.76 -34.29 30.22
C ARG A 308 59.05 -34.21 28.87
N SER A 309 59.48 -34.99 27.90
CA SER A 309 58.86 -35.03 26.57
C SER A 309 57.46 -35.63 26.63
N SER A 310 57.27 -36.67 27.46
CA SER A 310 55.96 -37.29 27.71
C SER A 310 54.99 -36.34 28.44
N ASP A 311 55.48 -35.58 29.44
CA ASP A 311 54.68 -34.54 30.14
C ASP A 311 54.25 -33.40 29.19
N ARG A 312 55.14 -32.98 28.27
CA ARG A 312 54.79 -32.01 27.23
C ARG A 312 53.74 -32.55 26.26
N LEU A 313 53.84 -33.82 25.87
CA LEU A 313 52.84 -34.47 25.04
C LEU A 313 51.49 -34.54 25.75
N HIS A 314 51.48 -34.90 27.03
CA HIS A 314 50.27 -34.95 27.86
C HIS A 314 49.60 -33.58 27.98
N LYS A 315 50.37 -32.51 28.26
CA LYS A 315 49.85 -31.13 28.28
C LYS A 315 49.34 -30.66 26.91
N SER A 316 49.93 -31.14 25.82
CA SER A 316 49.44 -30.84 24.47
C SER A 316 48.12 -31.56 24.18
N LEU A 317 47.96 -32.79 24.66
CA LEU A 317 46.71 -33.56 24.60
C LEU A 317 45.62 -32.92 25.47
N GLU A 318 45.95 -32.45 26.67
CA GLU A 318 45.02 -31.76 27.57
C GLU A 318 44.55 -30.40 26.99
N ARG A 319 45.44 -29.66 26.34
CA ARG A 319 45.06 -28.44 25.59
C ARG A 319 44.21 -28.74 24.36
N PHE A 320 44.49 -29.85 23.67
CA PHE A 320 43.68 -30.28 22.55
C PHE A 320 42.26 -30.63 23.01
N ASP A 321 42.13 -31.37 24.10
CA ASP A 321 40.86 -31.72 24.74
C ASP A 321 40.04 -30.47 25.12
N GLY A 322 40.66 -29.51 25.81
CA GLY A 322 40.00 -28.23 26.15
C GLY A 322 39.63 -27.37 24.93
N THR A 323 40.38 -27.46 23.82
CA THR A 323 40.04 -26.77 22.56
C THR A 323 38.85 -27.43 21.87
N VAL A 324 38.78 -28.76 21.92
CA VAL A 324 37.64 -29.53 21.40
C VAL A 324 36.38 -29.22 22.20
N GLU A 325 36.45 -29.22 23.54
CA GLU A 325 35.32 -28.89 24.43
C GLU A 325 34.74 -27.50 24.13
N HIS A 326 35.58 -26.46 24.08
CA HIS A 326 35.15 -25.09 23.76
C HIS A 326 34.56 -24.97 22.34
N THR A 327 35.03 -25.79 21.39
CA THR A 327 34.47 -25.81 20.04
C THR A 327 33.06 -26.43 20.04
N PHE A 328 32.84 -27.49 20.82
CA PHE A 328 31.52 -28.10 20.99
C PHE A 328 30.53 -27.19 21.73
N GLU A 329 30.94 -26.51 22.80
CA GLU A 329 30.08 -25.53 23.50
C GLU A 329 29.66 -24.38 22.59
N LYS A 330 30.59 -23.87 21.76
CA LYS A 330 30.28 -22.82 20.79
C LYS A 330 29.31 -23.29 19.71
N ILE A 331 29.48 -24.53 19.21
CA ILE A 331 28.55 -25.11 18.24
C ILE A 331 27.16 -25.28 18.85
N ASP A 332 27.05 -25.77 20.09
CA ASP A 332 25.77 -25.96 20.78
C ASP A 332 25.04 -24.62 20.99
N SER A 333 25.77 -23.56 21.37
CA SER A 333 25.22 -22.20 21.50
C SER A 333 24.67 -21.65 20.18
N GLU A 334 25.43 -21.77 19.09
CA GLU A 334 25.02 -21.31 17.76
C GLU A 334 23.83 -22.11 17.23
N VAL A 335 23.81 -23.44 17.44
CA VAL A 335 22.68 -24.30 17.09
C VAL A 335 21.43 -23.95 17.90
N GLY A 336 21.57 -23.66 19.20
CA GLY A 336 20.48 -23.18 20.06
C GLY A 336 19.84 -21.89 19.54
N GLN A 337 20.67 -20.92 19.14
CA GLN A 337 20.19 -19.66 18.53
C GLN A 337 19.47 -19.90 17.19
N ILE A 338 19.93 -20.85 16.38
CA ILE A 338 19.28 -21.23 15.12
C ILE A 338 17.89 -21.84 15.40
N VAL A 339 17.77 -22.72 16.39
CA VAL A 339 16.50 -23.35 16.79
C VAL A 339 15.50 -22.30 17.31
N GLU A 340 15.95 -21.34 18.11
CA GLU A 340 15.10 -20.25 18.61
C GLU A 340 14.57 -19.35 17.49
N LYS A 341 15.43 -19.01 16.52
CA LYS A 341 15.04 -18.25 15.32
C LYS A 341 14.06 -19.03 14.44
N LEU A 342 14.28 -20.33 14.26
CA LEU A 342 13.35 -21.21 13.52
C LEU A 342 12.00 -21.33 14.22
N SER A 343 11.96 -21.43 15.54
CA SER A 343 10.72 -21.45 16.33
C SER A 343 9.95 -20.14 16.19
N SER A 344 10.65 -18.99 16.25
CA SER A 344 10.05 -17.67 16.02
C SER A 344 9.50 -17.53 14.60
N PHE A 345 10.22 -18.04 13.60
CA PHE A 345 9.77 -18.06 12.22
C PHE A 345 8.52 -18.96 12.01
N ALA A 346 8.51 -20.14 12.62
CA ALA A 346 7.37 -21.06 12.58
C ALA A 346 6.13 -20.45 13.27
N PHE A 347 6.32 -19.74 14.39
CA PHE A 347 5.24 -19.03 15.06
C PHE A 347 4.64 -17.91 14.18
N MET A 348 5.49 -17.10 13.53
CA MET A 348 5.03 -16.05 12.61
C MET A 348 4.28 -16.61 11.40
N LEU A 349 4.75 -17.73 10.82
CA LEU A 349 4.06 -18.44 9.74
C LEU A 349 2.70 -18.99 10.19
N SER A 350 2.63 -19.58 11.37
CA SER A 350 1.38 -20.12 11.93
C SER A 350 0.35 -19.02 12.16
N GLU A 351 0.77 -17.85 12.68
CA GLU A 351 -0.12 -16.70 12.84
C GLU A 351 -0.61 -16.19 11.47
N GLN A 352 0.31 -15.95 10.53
CA GLN A 352 -0.06 -15.54 9.16
C GLN A 352 -1.06 -16.51 8.52
N ASN A 353 -0.85 -17.81 8.68
CA ASN A 353 -1.74 -18.82 8.11
C ASN A 353 -3.12 -18.79 8.78
N ARG A 354 -3.19 -18.52 10.09
CA ARG A 354 -4.45 -18.37 10.83
C ARG A 354 -5.21 -17.10 10.42
N GLU A 355 -4.51 -16.00 10.20
CA GLU A 355 -5.04 -14.75 9.63
C GLU A 355 -5.64 -14.98 8.23
N ILE A 356 -4.93 -15.70 7.36
CA ILE A 356 -5.39 -16.04 6.02
C ILE A 356 -6.64 -16.93 6.07
N GLN A 357 -6.65 -17.98 6.90
CA GLN A 357 -7.81 -18.85 7.07
C GLN A 357 -9.04 -18.10 7.60
N ARG A 358 -8.86 -17.16 8.54
CA ARG A 358 -9.95 -16.27 9.00
C ARG A 358 -10.50 -15.41 7.87
N LYS A 359 -9.63 -14.80 7.05
CA LYS A 359 -10.04 -13.97 5.91
C LYS A 359 -10.79 -14.79 4.88
N LEU A 360 -10.34 -16.01 4.57
CA LEU A 360 -11.02 -16.94 3.66
C LEU A 360 -12.39 -17.40 4.19
N GLN A 361 -12.51 -17.69 5.49
CA GLN A 361 -13.80 -18.07 6.11
C GLN A 361 -14.79 -16.90 6.17
N LEU A 362 -14.30 -15.67 6.41
CA LEU A 362 -15.12 -14.46 6.34
C LEU A 362 -15.61 -14.22 4.92
N GLU A 363 -14.77 -14.44 3.92
CA GLU A 363 -15.17 -14.38 2.51
C GLU A 363 -16.20 -15.46 2.16
N GLN A 364 -16.03 -16.71 2.58
CA GLN A 364 -17.00 -17.78 2.35
C GLN A 364 -18.34 -17.50 3.04
N LYS A 365 -18.36 -17.11 4.32
CA LYS A 365 -19.60 -16.70 5.01
C LYS A 365 -20.27 -15.48 4.39
N SER A 366 -19.51 -14.61 3.71
CA SER A 366 -20.06 -13.48 2.96
C SER A 366 -20.60 -13.90 1.59
N ARG A 367 -20.13 -15.02 1.05
CA ARG A 367 -20.54 -15.61 -0.22
C ARG A 367 -21.79 -16.47 -0.05
N ASP A 368 -21.86 -17.28 1.01
CA ASP A 368 -23.03 -18.12 1.31
C ASP A 368 -24.26 -17.29 1.71
N ARG A 369 -24.07 -16.18 2.47
CA ARG A 369 -25.15 -15.22 2.76
C ARG A 369 -25.72 -14.50 1.52
N ARG A 370 -25.06 -14.60 0.36
CA ARG A 370 -25.58 -14.09 -0.92
C ARG A 370 -26.27 -15.17 -1.76
N LEU A 371 -26.14 -16.45 -1.39
CA LEU A 371 -26.78 -17.58 -2.09
C LEU A 371 -28.12 -17.97 -1.44
N ASP A 372 -28.33 -17.64 -0.16
CA ASP A 372 -29.61 -17.81 0.56
C ASP A 372 -30.58 -16.61 0.43
N ARG A 373 -30.32 -15.70 -0.53
CA ARG A 373 -31.24 -14.64 -0.99
C ARG A 373 -31.43 -14.78 -2.49
#